data_AF-A0A968S0E4-F1
#
_entry.id   AF-A0A968S0E4-F1
#
_cell.length_a   1.000
_cell.length_b   1.000
_cell.length_c   1.000
_cell.angle_alpha   90.00
_cell.angle_beta   90.00
_cell.angle_gamma   90.00
#
_symmetry.space_group_name_H-M   'P 1'
#
loop_
_entity.id
_entity.type
_entity.pdbx_description
1 polymer ?
#
loop_
_entity_poly.entity_id
_entity_poly.type
_entity_poly.pdbx_seq_one_letter_code
_entity_poly.pdbx_strand_id
1 'polypeptide(L)'
;MEEMHSDLRQEERKQVLRKFENGQVQILVATDILSRGIDVDGIQLVINYDMPPDPEDYIHRIGRTARADAAGTAISFITRRNRHHLERVERLIERKIHVLVLPQVIQEMPKPPRVKRPSMRAKR
;
A
#
# COMPACT_ATOMS: atom_id res chain seq x y z
N MET A 1 11.68 -10.82 3.33
CA MET A 1 11.00 -9.55 3.05
C MET A 1 12.03 -8.64 2.43
N GLU A 2 11.67 -7.95 1.35
CA GLU A 2 12.56 -7.01 0.65
C GLU A 2 11.86 -5.65 0.55
N GLU A 3 12.66 -4.60 0.35
CA GLU A 3 12.18 -3.22 0.23
C GLU A 3 12.44 -2.69 -1.19
N MET A 4 11.55 -1.80 -1.66
CA MET A 4 11.65 -1.14 -2.94
C MET A 4 11.34 0.35 -2.82
N HIS A 5 12.37 1.18 -3.00
CA HIS A 5 12.30 2.63 -2.85
C HIS A 5 13.17 3.35 -3.90
N SER A 6 13.08 4.68 -3.93
CA SER A 6 13.71 5.53 -4.96
C SER A 6 15.23 5.40 -5.04
N ASP A 7 15.88 5.07 -3.93
CA ASP A 7 17.35 5.09 -3.83
C ASP A 7 18.01 3.83 -4.41
N LEU A 8 17.22 2.78 -4.66
CA LEU A 8 17.68 1.60 -5.38
C LEU A 8 17.89 1.91 -6.86
N ARG A 9 19.00 1.43 -7.42
CA ARG A 9 19.28 1.44 -8.86
C ARG A 9 18.27 0.55 -9.60
N GLN A 10 18.07 0.82 -10.88
CA GLN A 10 17.11 0.05 -11.70
C GLN A 10 17.42 -1.46 -11.73
N GLU A 11 18.71 -1.81 -11.74
CA GLU A 11 19.15 -3.22 -11.70
C GLU A 11 18.73 -3.91 -10.39
N GLU A 12 18.86 -3.20 -9.26
CA GLU A 12 18.50 -3.70 -7.93
C GLU A 12 16.99 -3.89 -7.80
N ARG A 13 16.20 -2.94 -8.32
CA ARG A 13 14.73 -3.06 -8.36
C ARG A 13 14.30 -4.29 -9.15
N LYS A 14 14.89 -4.51 -10.34
CA LYS A 14 14.62 -5.72 -11.15
C LYS A 14 14.97 -7.01 -10.41
N GLN A 15 16.07 -7.04 -9.67
CA GLN A 15 16.46 -8.21 -8.88
C GLN A 15 15.47 -8.50 -7.75
N VAL A 16 15.05 -7.47 -7.00
CA VAL A 16 14.05 -7.60 -5.94
C VAL A 16 12.72 -8.10 -6.51
N LEU A 17 12.26 -7.54 -7.63
CA LEU A 17 11.04 -7.98 -8.30
C LEU A 17 11.11 -9.43 -8.76
N ARG A 18 12.21 -9.85 -9.40
CA ARG A 18 12.39 -11.25 -9.82
C ARG A 18 12.31 -12.21 -8.64
N LYS A 19 12.93 -11.88 -7.51
CA LYS A 19 12.83 -12.69 -6.28
C LYS A 19 11.38 -12.79 -5.79
N PHE A 20 10.63 -11.70 -5.88
CA PHE A 20 9.22 -11.66 -5.49
C PHE A 20 8.33 -12.49 -6.43
N GLU A 21 8.46 -12.30 -7.73
CA GLU A 21 7.71 -13.05 -8.76
C GLU A 21 8.00 -14.56 -8.73
N ASN A 22 9.26 -14.93 -8.45
CA ASN A 22 9.66 -16.34 -8.31
C ASN A 22 9.28 -16.95 -6.95
N GLY A 23 8.59 -16.21 -6.08
CA GLY A 23 8.17 -16.67 -4.74
C GLY A 23 9.31 -16.83 -3.73
N GLN A 24 10.54 -16.45 -4.07
CA GLN A 24 11.68 -16.46 -3.14
C GLN A 24 11.49 -15.41 -2.03
N VAL A 25 10.72 -14.36 -2.33
CA VAL A 25 10.30 -13.33 -1.37
C VAL A 25 8.78 -13.25 -1.40
N GLN A 26 8.14 -13.45 -0.25
CA GLN A 26 6.67 -13.42 -0.14
C GLN A 26 6.11 -12.03 0.16
N ILE A 27 6.93 -11.13 0.69
CA ILE A 27 6.51 -9.79 1.12
C ILE A 27 7.46 -8.76 0.54
N LEU A 28 6.89 -7.84 -0.23
CA LEU A 28 7.57 -6.68 -0.82
C LEU A 28 6.98 -5.41 -0.22
N VAL A 29 7.82 -4.57 0.38
CA VAL A 29 7.42 -3.25 0.88
C VAL A 29 7.93 -2.19 -0.06
N ALA A 30 7.06 -1.24 -0.43
CA ALA A 30 7.44 -0.18 -1.34
C ALA A 30 6.75 1.14 -1.03
N THR A 31 7.44 2.24 -1.30
CA THR A 31 6.90 3.60 -1.19
C THR A 31 6.42 4.15 -2.54
N ASP A 32 6.95 3.64 -3.65
CA ASP A 32 6.71 4.13 -5.01
C ASP A 32 6.67 2.98 -6.03
N ILE A 33 5.56 2.24 -6.08
CA ILE A 33 5.30 1.25 -7.15
C ILE A 33 4.72 1.94 -8.41
N LEU A 34 4.21 3.16 -8.28
CA LEU A 34 3.38 3.78 -9.32
C LEU A 34 4.12 4.64 -10.33
N SER A 35 5.37 5.04 -10.06
CA SER A 35 5.96 6.15 -10.82
C SER A 35 6.88 5.75 -11.97
N ARG A 36 7.41 4.51 -12.06
CA ARG A 36 8.46 4.18 -13.05
C ARG A 36 8.52 2.72 -13.47
N GLY A 37 7.72 2.33 -14.47
CA GLY A 37 8.01 1.20 -15.38
C GLY A 37 8.23 -0.18 -14.75
N ILE A 38 7.75 -0.38 -13.53
CA ILE A 38 7.76 -1.66 -12.83
C ILE A 38 6.34 -2.20 -12.90
N ASP A 39 6.17 -3.24 -13.71
CA ASP A 39 4.91 -3.94 -13.87
C ASP A 39 4.96 -5.19 -13.01
N VAL A 40 4.20 -5.20 -11.91
CA VAL A 40 4.13 -6.35 -10.99
C VAL A 40 2.66 -6.66 -10.74
N ASP A 41 2.21 -7.79 -11.26
CA ASP A 41 0.80 -8.14 -11.22
C ASP A 41 0.61 -9.57 -10.70
N GLY A 42 -0.66 -9.94 -10.47
CA GLY A 42 -0.99 -11.27 -9.93
C GLY A 42 -0.71 -11.39 -8.44
N ILE A 43 -0.64 -10.26 -7.72
CA ILE A 43 -0.45 -10.24 -6.28
C ILE A 43 -1.75 -10.67 -5.60
N GLN A 44 -1.69 -11.60 -4.64
CA GLN A 44 -2.89 -12.06 -3.93
C GLN A 44 -3.46 -11.00 -2.97
N LEU A 45 -2.57 -10.24 -2.33
CA LEU A 45 -2.90 -9.25 -1.31
C LEU A 45 -2.09 -7.97 -1.50
N VAL A 46 -2.78 -6.84 -1.67
CA VAL A 46 -2.20 -5.50 -1.62
C VAL A 46 -2.56 -4.83 -0.30
N ILE A 47 -1.57 -4.32 0.41
CA ILE A 47 -1.77 -3.57 1.66
C ILE A 47 -1.32 -2.12 1.45
N ASN A 48 -2.26 -1.18 1.45
CA ASN A 48 -1.96 0.24 1.55
C ASN A 48 -1.72 0.60 3.02
N TYR A 49 -0.44 0.62 3.43
CA TYR A 49 -0.06 1.01 4.78
C TYR A 49 -0.46 2.46 5.10
N ASP A 50 -0.27 3.36 4.14
CA ASP A 50 -0.82 4.70 4.14
C ASP A 50 -1.71 4.88 2.90
N MET A 51 -2.93 5.39 3.09
CA MET A 51 -3.86 5.69 2.00
C MET A 51 -3.27 6.77 1.09
N PRO A 52 -3.11 6.50 -0.22
CA PRO A 52 -2.55 7.47 -1.17
C PRO A 52 -3.37 8.76 -1.18
N PRO A 53 -2.71 9.93 -1.32
CA PRO A 53 -3.40 11.21 -1.43
C PRO A 53 -4.14 11.35 -2.76
N ASP A 54 -3.65 10.71 -3.83
CA ASP A 54 -4.29 10.66 -5.13
C ASP A 54 -5.19 9.41 -5.24
N PRO A 55 -6.47 9.54 -5.61
CA PRO A 55 -7.33 8.39 -5.83
C PRO A 55 -6.96 7.57 -7.08
N GLU A 56 -6.31 8.13 -8.10
CA GLU A 56 -5.81 7.34 -9.24
C GLU A 56 -4.69 6.40 -8.81
N ASP A 57 -3.82 6.87 -7.92
CA ASP A 57 -2.78 6.04 -7.31
C ASP A 57 -3.36 4.84 -6.56
N TYR A 58 -4.50 5.03 -5.88
CA TYR A 58 -5.19 3.92 -5.23
C TYR A 58 -5.58 2.85 -6.24
N ILE A 59 -6.20 3.23 -7.36
CA ILE A 59 -6.64 2.32 -8.42
C ILE A 59 -5.43 1.56 -8.99
N HIS A 60 -4.35 2.27 -9.31
CA HIS A 60 -3.15 1.63 -9.84
C HIS A 60 -2.46 0.67 -8.86
N ARG A 61 -2.55 0.92 -7.54
CA ARG A 61 -2.02 0.01 -6.50
C ARG A 61 -2.85 -1.24 -6.39
N ILE A 62 -4.18 -1.10 -6.30
CA ILE A 62 -5.05 -2.27 -6.17
C ILE A 62 -5.16 -3.05 -7.48
N GLY A 63 -4.90 -2.42 -8.63
CA GLY A 63 -4.82 -3.10 -9.93
C GLY A 63 -3.68 -4.12 -10.03
N ARG A 64 -2.75 -4.14 -9.07
CA ARG A 64 -1.71 -5.17 -8.94
C ARG A 64 -2.25 -6.50 -8.42
N THR A 65 -3.46 -6.47 -7.83
CA THR A 65 -4.22 -7.65 -7.44
C THR A 65 -5.38 -7.90 -8.41
N ALA A 66 -5.95 -9.10 -8.39
CA ALA A 66 -7.03 -9.57 -9.26
C ALA A 66 -6.69 -9.54 -10.78
N ARG A 67 -6.31 -10.69 -11.34
CA ARG A 67 -6.15 -10.91 -12.79
C ARG A 67 -7.11 -11.98 -13.28
N ALA A 68 -7.55 -11.82 -14.54
CA ALA A 68 -8.14 -12.77 -15.48
C ALA A 68 -9.26 -13.72 -15.01
N ASP A 69 -9.11 -14.41 -13.87
CA ASP A 69 -10.08 -15.36 -13.30
C ASP A 69 -9.97 -15.50 -11.76
N ALA A 70 -9.06 -14.77 -11.10
CA ALA A 70 -8.75 -14.92 -9.69
C ALA A 70 -9.10 -13.67 -8.88
N ALA A 71 -9.82 -13.87 -7.77
CA ALA A 71 -10.11 -12.81 -6.82
C ALA A 71 -8.84 -12.32 -6.13
N GLY A 72 -8.67 -11.01 -6.08
CA GLY A 72 -7.61 -10.32 -5.36
C GLY A 72 -8.15 -9.61 -4.13
N THR A 73 -7.32 -9.43 -3.10
CA THR A 73 -7.70 -8.66 -1.91
C THR A 73 -6.85 -7.41 -1.77
N ALA A 74 -7.49 -6.29 -1.48
CA ALA A 74 -6.83 -5.04 -1.11
C ALA A 74 -7.30 -4.58 0.28
N ILE A 75 -6.35 -4.34 1.17
CA ILE A 75 -6.60 -3.80 2.52
C ILE A 75 -5.91 -2.44 2.61
N SER A 76 -6.59 -1.44 3.16
CA SER A 76 -6.02 -0.11 3.33
C SER A 76 -6.19 0.37 4.76
N PHE A 77 -5.11 0.87 5.35
CA PHE A 77 -5.15 1.46 6.68
C PHE A 77 -5.49 2.95 6.62
N ILE A 78 -6.45 3.33 7.45
CA ILE A 78 -6.95 4.69 7.58
C ILE A 78 -6.77 5.17 9.01
N THR A 79 -6.30 6.40 9.12
CA THR A 79 -6.25 7.19 10.34
C THR A 79 -7.23 8.34 10.24
N ARG A 80 -7.50 9.02 11.37
CA ARG A 80 -8.35 10.23 11.35
C ARG A 80 -7.82 11.32 10.41
N ARG A 81 -6.50 11.37 10.19
CA ARG A 81 -5.84 12.41 9.37
C ARG A 81 -6.05 12.20 7.87
N ASN A 82 -6.12 10.96 7.41
CA ASN A 82 -6.22 10.62 5.98
C ASN A 82 -7.64 10.19 5.55
N ARG A 83 -8.66 10.40 6.39
CA ARG A 83 -10.07 10.12 6.05
C ARG A 83 -10.53 10.83 4.77
N HIS A 84 -10.08 12.07 4.56
CA HIS A 84 -10.42 12.82 3.34
C HIS A 84 -9.85 12.18 2.06
N HIS A 85 -8.73 11.44 2.14
CA HIS A 85 -8.22 10.66 1.01
C HIS A 85 -9.17 9.51 0.67
N LEU A 86 -9.67 8.79 1.69
CA LEU A 86 -10.67 7.73 1.49
C LEU A 86 -11.92 8.28 0.79
N GLU A 87 -12.44 9.42 1.22
CA GLU A 87 -13.61 10.06 0.60
C GLU A 87 -13.38 10.46 -0.86
N ARG A 88 -12.13 10.76 -1.25
CA ARG A 88 -11.77 11.02 -2.66
C ARG A 88 -11.74 9.74 -3.47
N VAL A 89 -11.17 8.67 -2.91
CA VAL A 89 -11.17 7.34 -3.53
C VAL A 89 -12.60 6.84 -3.74
N GLU A 90 -13.43 6.87 -2.71
CA GLU A 90 -14.83 6.43 -2.79
C GLU A 90 -15.66 7.21 -3.83
N ARG A 91 -15.36 8.50 -4.00
CA ARG A 91 -15.96 9.33 -5.05
C ARG A 91 -15.51 8.91 -6.44
N LEU A 92 -14.22 8.63 -6.63
CA LEU A 92 -13.69 8.21 -7.93
C LEU A 92 -14.21 6.83 -8.34
N ILE A 93 -14.31 5.89 -7.41
CA ILE A 93 -14.79 4.52 -7.69
C ILE A 93 -16.32 4.39 -7.58
N GLU A 94 -17.02 5.49 -7.28
CA GLU A 94 -18.47 5.57 -7.08
C GLU A 94 -19.04 4.53 -6.11
N ARG A 95 -18.26 4.12 -5.11
CA ARG A 95 -18.60 3.06 -4.17
C ARG A 95 -17.97 3.30 -2.81
N LYS A 96 -18.71 2.95 -1.75
CA LYS A 96 -18.19 2.93 -0.38
C LYS A 96 -17.27 1.72 -0.16
N ILE A 97 -16.13 1.96 0.48
CA ILE A 97 -15.20 0.91 0.89
C ILE A 97 -15.65 0.42 2.27
N HIS A 98 -15.79 -0.89 2.41
CA HIS A 98 -16.22 -1.50 3.66
C HIS A 98 -15.15 -1.30 4.75
N VAL A 99 -15.56 -0.75 5.89
CA VAL A 99 -14.68 -0.57 7.06
C VAL A 99 -14.80 -1.80 7.94
N LEU A 100 -13.69 -2.53 8.07
CA LEU A 100 -13.61 -3.72 8.90
C LEU A 100 -13.57 -3.33 10.39
N VAL A 101 -14.30 -4.09 11.21
CA VAL A 101 -14.14 -4.06 12.67
C VAL A 101 -12.85 -4.80 13.02
N LEU A 102 -11.96 -4.16 13.78
CA LEU A 102 -10.73 -4.82 14.21
C LEU A 102 -11.05 -6.00 15.13
N PRO A 103 -10.29 -7.12 15.06
CA PRO A 103 -10.41 -8.21 16.03
C PRO A 103 -10.28 -7.70 17.48
N GLN A 104 -11.01 -8.30 18.42
CA GLN A 104 -11.02 -7.92 19.85
C GLN A 104 -9.61 -7.84 20.43
N VAL A 105 -8.76 -8.81 20.10
CA VAL A 105 -7.35 -8.84 20.52
C VAL A 105 -6.60 -7.55 20.19
N ILE A 106 -6.85 -6.93 19.02
CA ILE A 106 -6.20 -5.67 18.61
C ILE A 106 -6.82 -4.48 19.36
N GLN A 107 -8.13 -4.51 19.63
CA GLN A 107 -8.81 -3.45 20.37
C GLN A 107 -8.34 -3.37 21.83
N GLU A 108 -7.99 -4.51 22.41
CA GLU A 108 -7.51 -4.65 23.79
C GLU A 108 -6.00 -4.38 23.92
N MET A 109 -5.26 -4.31 22.80
CA MET A 109 -3.82 -4.02 22.86
C MET A 109 -3.57 -2.65 23.52
N PRO A 110 -2.55 -2.54 24.39
CA PRO A 110 -2.15 -1.26 24.94
C PRO A 110 -1.79 -0.32 23.81
N LYS A 111 -2.38 0.89 23.82
CA LYS A 111 -2.08 1.91 22.81
C LYS A 111 -0.58 2.15 22.81
N PRO A 112 0.10 2.09 21.65
CA PRO A 112 1.52 2.36 21.60
C PRO A 112 1.78 3.77 22.14
N PRO A 113 2.92 3.99 22.84
CA PRO A 113 3.28 5.30 23.33
C PRO A 113 3.25 6.30 22.19
N ARG A 114 2.75 7.52 22.44
CA ARG A 114 2.71 8.57 21.42
C ARG A 114 4.14 8.95 21.04
N VAL A 115 4.65 8.38 19.96
CA VAL A 115 5.90 8.83 19.35
C VAL A 115 5.64 10.20 18.73
N LYS A 116 6.30 11.24 19.23
CA LYS A 116 6.34 12.55 18.54
C LYS A 116 7.08 12.32 17.22
N ARG A 117 6.35 12.25 16.10
CA ARG A 117 6.99 12.22 14.79
C ARG A 117 7.89 13.46 14.66
N PRO A 118 9.16 13.33 14.28
CA PRO A 118 9.98 14.50 13.99
C PRO A 118 9.25 15.35 12.94
N SER A 119 9.19 16.66 13.16
CA SER A 119 8.61 17.56 12.17
C SER A 119 9.47 17.44 10.91
N MET A 120 8.89 16.94 9.82
CA MET A 120 9.48 17.15 8.51
C MET A 120 9.40 18.65 8.25
N ARG A 121 10.48 19.38 8.58
CA ARG A 121 10.73 20.69 7.98
C ARG A 121 10.84 20.45 6.48
N ALA A 122 9.88 20.97 5.72
CA ALA A 122 10.04 21.14 4.29
C ALA A 122 11.34 21.93 4.08
N LYS A 123 12.38 21.28 3.54
CA LYS A 123 13.50 22.00 2.95
C LYS A 123 12.91 22.73 1.74
N ARG A 124 12.92 24.06 1.83
CA ARG A 124 12.72 24.95 0.69
C ARG A 124 13.82 24.75 -0.34
#